data_AF-A0A8E1WM90-F1
#
_entry.id   AF-A0A8E1WM90-F1
#
_cell.length_a   1.000
_cell.length_b   1.000
_cell.length_c   1.000
_cell.angle_alpha   90.00
_cell.angle_beta   90.00
_cell.angle_gamma   90.00
#
_symmetry.space_group_name_H-M   'P 1'
#
loop_
_entity.id
_entity.type
_entity.pdbx_description
1 polymer ?
#
loop_
_entity_poly.entity_id
_entity_poly.type
_entity_poly.pdbx_seq_one_letter_code
_entity_poly.pdbx_strand_id
1 'polypeptide(L)' 'MASSVLISILITFLVIVLVLYLVQRLPIDAKMRQIAQIIVIIIGIVSLLKYLAVF' A
#
# COMPACT_ATOMS: atom_id res chain seq x y z
N MET A 1 -6.37 -25.38 -3.12
CA MET A 1 -6.16 -24.23 -4.03
C MET A 1 -6.80 -22.94 -3.49
N ALA A 2 -8.07 -22.94 -3.04
CA ALA A 2 -8.70 -21.75 -2.44
C ALA A 2 -8.09 -21.34 -1.07
N SER A 3 -7.65 -22.30 -0.26
CA SER A 3 -7.03 -22.06 1.05
C SER A 3 -5.71 -21.29 0.95
N SER A 4 -4.87 -21.61 -0.05
CA SER A 4 -3.60 -20.91 -0.29
C SER A 4 -3.81 -19.46 -0.75
N VAL A 5 -4.91 -19.18 -1.47
CA VAL A 5 -5.27 -17.81 -1.87
C VAL A 5 -5.70 -16.98 -0.65
N LEU A 6 -6.52 -17.56 0.24
CA LEU A 6 -6.93 -16.90 1.49
C LEU A 6 -5.74 -16.58 2.41
N ILE A 7 -4.81 -17.52 2.54
CA ILE A 7 -3.58 -17.33 3.34
C ILE A 7 -2.72 -16.22 2.74
N SER A 8 -2.56 -16.20 1.42
CA SER A 8 -1.81 -15.14 0.73
C SER A 8 -2.43 -13.76 0.99
N ILE A 9 -3.74 -13.62 0.82
CA ILE A 9 -4.47 -12.37 1.10
C ILE A 9 -4.29 -11.93 2.56
N LEU A 10 -4.38 -12.88 3.50
CA LEU A 10 -4.23 -12.60 4.93
C LEU A 10 -2.81 -12.11 5.27
N ILE A 11 -1.79 -12.73 4.68
CA ILE A 11 -0.39 -12.32 4.87
C ILE A 11 -0.15 -10.95 4.24
N THR A 12 -0.64 -10.71 3.01
CA THR A 12 -0.52 -9.39 2.36
C THR A 12 -1.20 -8.30 3.18
N PHE A 13 -2.40 -8.58 3.71
CA PHE A 13 -3.11 -7.65 4.57
C PHE A 13 -2.31 -7.34 5.85
N LEU A 14 -1.77 -8.37 6.51
CA LEU A 14 -0.95 -8.23 7.70
C LEU A 14 0.29 -7.37 7.43
N VAL A 15 1.02 -7.63 6.34
CA VAL A 15 2.23 -6.90 5.97
C VAL A 15 1.92 -5.42 5.70
N ILE A 16 0.83 -5.12 4.99
CA ILE A 16 0.43 -3.75 4.70
C ILE A 16 0.09 -2.99 5.99
N VAL A 17 -0.69 -3.60 6.88
CA VAL A 17 -1.04 -3.00 8.18
C VAL A 17 0.21 -2.77 9.02
N LEU A 18 1.16 -3.71 9.02
CA LEU A 18 2.42 -3.59 9.76
C LEU A 18 3.25 -2.41 9.24
N VAL A 19 3.39 -2.27 7.92
CA VAL A 19 4.14 -1.17 7.30
C VAL A 19 3.47 0.17 7.59
N LEU A 20 2.14 0.26 7.43
CA LEU A 20 1.39 1.49 7.74
C LEU A 20 1.47 1.86 9.23
N TYR A 21 1.41 0.86 10.12
CA TYR A 21 1.55 1.05 11.56
C TYR A 21 2.95 1.54 11.92
N LEU A 22 4.00 0.94 11.35
CA LEU A 22 5.37 1.41 11.55
C LEU A 22 5.53 2.84 11.02
N VAL A 23 5.05 3.14 9.83
CA VAL A 23 5.12 4.50 9.25
C VAL A 23 4.35 5.53 10.11
N GLN A 24 3.22 5.16 10.72
CA GLN A 24 2.49 6.04 11.64
C GLN A 24 3.17 6.21 13.00
N ARG A 25 3.85 5.17 13.49
CA ARG A 25 4.53 5.18 14.79
C ARG A 25 5.91 5.79 14.72
N LEU A 26 6.55 5.82 13.55
CA LEU A 26 7.76 6.59 13.38
C LEU A 26 7.37 8.08 13.51
N PRO A 27 8.04 8.86 14.37
CA PRO A 27 7.88 10.30 14.46
C PRO A 27 8.52 10.93 13.22
N ILE A 28 7.87 10.78 12.07
CA ILE A 28 8.39 11.26 10.80
C ILE A 28 7.96 12.70 10.59
N ASP A 29 8.92 13.52 10.17
CA ASP A 29 8.68 14.91 9.83
C ASP A 29 7.48 15.07 8.88
N ALA A 30 6.73 16.15 9.05
CA ALA A 30 5.56 16.46 8.24
C ALA A 30 5.84 16.37 6.73
N LYS A 31 7.08 16.72 6.31
CA LYS A 31 7.56 16.57 4.93
C LYS A 31 7.61 15.12 4.47
N MET A 32 8.08 14.20 5.30
CA MET A 32 8.18 12.78 4.94
C MET A 32 6.80 12.13 4.85
N ARG A 33 5.86 12.53 5.72
CA ARG A 33 4.46 12.11 5.61
C ARG A 33 3.83 12.59 4.29
N GLN A 34 4.17 13.80 3.87
CA GLN A 34 3.74 14.36 2.59
C GLN A 34 4.31 13.56 1.42
N ILE A 35 5.59 13.21 1.46
CA ILE A 35 6.24 12.35 0.46
C ILE A 35 5.56 10.97 0.40
N ALA A 36 5.29 10.35 1.56
CA ALA A 36 4.59 9.07 1.62
C ALA A 36 3.16 9.16 1.02
N GLN A 37 2.41 10.22 1.32
CA GLN A 37 1.10 10.46 0.72
C GLN A 37 1.18 10.61 -0.79
N ILE A 38 2.16 11.38 -1.29
CA ILE A 38 2.39 11.57 -2.73
C ILE A 38 2.68 10.23 -3.40
N ILE A 39 3.54 9.39 -2.82
CA ILE A 39 3.86 8.06 -3.37
C ILE A 39 2.61 7.18 -3.42
N VAL A 40 1.79 7.15 -2.37
CA VAL A 40 0.54 6.38 -2.34
C VAL A 40 -0.45 6.87 -3.41
N ILE A 41 -0.59 8.18 -3.60
CA ILE A 41 -1.44 8.76 -4.62
C ILE A 41 -0.97 8.35 -6.02
N ILE A 42 0.33 8.43 -6.29
CA ILE A 42 0.91 8.02 -7.58
C ILE A 42 0.64 6.54 -7.84
N ILE A 43 0.87 5.67 -6.86
CA ILE A 43 0.57 4.23 -6.98
C ILE A 43 -0.93 4.01 -7.26
N GLY A 44 -1.80 4.74 -6.58
CA GLY A 44 -3.24 4.70 -6.83
C GLY A 44 -3.61 5.07 -8.28
N ILE A 45 -3.05 6.16 -8.80
CA ILE A 45 -3.26 6.59 -10.18
C ILE A 45 -2.73 5.54 -11.16
N VAL A 46 -1.49 5.05 -10.97
CA VAL A 46 -0.91 4.01 -11.83
C VAL A 46 -1.75 2.74 -11.82
N SER A 47 -2.26 2.33 -10.65
CA SER A 47 -3.17 1.19 -10.56
C SER A 47 -4.47 1.44 -11.33
N LEU A 48 -5.07 2.62 -11.23
CA LEU A 48 -6.29 2.98 -11.97
C LEU A 48 -6.06 3.00 -13.48
N LEU A 49 -4.92 3.53 -13.94
CA LEU A 49 -4.55 3.50 -15.35
C LEU A 49 -4.42 2.07 -15.89
N LYS A 50 -3.94 1.15 -15.06
CA LYS A 50 -3.87 -0.28 -15.41
C LYS A 50 -5.26 -0.91 -15.56
N TYR A 51 -6.24 -0.49 -14.77
CA TYR A 51 -7.64 -0.94 -14.94
C TYR A 51 -8.32 -0.33 -16.17
N LEU A 52 -7.86 0.83 -16.63
CA LEU A 52 -8.35 1.47 -17.86
C LEU A 52 -7.79 0.84 -19.14
N ALA A 53 -7.09 -0.30 -19.05
CA ALA A 53 -6.47 -1.01 -20.17
C ALA A 53 -5.47 -0.16 -20.98
N VAL A 54 -4.94 0.91 -20.36
CA VAL A 54 -3.89 1.76 -20.95
C VAL A 54 -2.50 1.10 -20.82
N PHE A 55 -2.41 -0.04 -20.12
CA PHE A 55 -1.17 -0.79 -19.86
C PHE A 55 -1.34 -2.28 -20.06
#